data_AF-A0A1F9Z6I3-F1
#
_entry.id   AF-A0A1F9Z6I3-F1
#
_cell.length_a   1.000
_cell.length_b   1.000
_cell.length_c   1.000
_cell.angle_alpha   90.00
_cell.angle_beta   90.00
_cell.angle_gamma   90.00
#
_symmetry.space_group_name_H-M   'P 1'
#
loop_
_entity.id
_entity.type
_entity.pdbx_description
1 polymer ?
#
loop_
_entity_poly.entity_id
_entity_poly.type
_entity_poly.pdbx_seq_one_letter_code
_entity_poly.pdbx_strand_id
1 'polypeptide(L)'
;MVDLLADAVATARVVGALVLIFFLPGFLLVNALYPRRGELDREYDGLYRLTLGIVLSIALTVLWSFFLNSLGVNPVTDLGFVVDVNIAAGLLGLAGVFFAIGWWRGAYPRLARVHPALARMPPPAAGDLFAAEDRDHKVRLRLLELATERERLRREIRDAERRMRLQSSDAQAHYERARDKARARLKALEEELRKLEEERAAELY
;
A
#
# COMPACT_ATOMS: atom_id res chain seq x y z
N MET A 1 18.11 -17.27 47.78
CA MET A 1 18.26 -16.33 46.66
C MET A 1 18.20 -17.03 45.31
N VAL A 2 18.87 -18.16 45.12
CA VAL A 2 18.82 -18.94 43.87
C VAL A 2 17.41 -19.49 43.57
N ASP A 3 16.71 -20.01 44.58
CA ASP A 3 15.34 -20.55 44.39
C ASP A 3 14.32 -19.47 43.99
N LEU A 4 14.42 -18.28 44.59
CA LEU A 4 13.59 -17.11 44.23
C LEU A 4 13.79 -16.66 42.77
N LEU A 5 15.03 -16.74 42.26
CA LEU A 5 15.33 -16.42 40.86
C LEU A 5 14.83 -17.52 39.92
N ALA A 6 14.93 -18.79 40.31
CA ALA A 6 14.42 -19.91 39.51
C ALA A 6 12.89 -19.85 39.36
N ASP A 7 12.18 -19.57 40.45
CA ASP A 7 10.73 -19.41 40.45
C ASP A 7 10.27 -18.20 39.62
N ALA A 8 11.01 -17.10 39.71
CA ALA A 8 10.75 -15.91 38.88
C ALA A 8 10.91 -16.21 37.38
N VAL A 9 11.96 -16.95 37.00
CA VAL A 9 12.20 -17.35 35.61
C VAL A 9 11.12 -18.30 35.11
N ALA A 10 10.72 -19.28 35.93
CA ALA A 10 9.64 -20.21 35.59
C ALA A 10 8.32 -19.47 35.36
N THR A 11 7.97 -18.54 36.25
CA THR A 11 6.78 -17.70 36.15
C THR A 11 6.81 -16.83 34.89
N ALA A 12 7.96 -16.18 34.62
CA ALA A 12 8.14 -15.37 33.43
C ALA A 12 8.00 -16.18 32.13
N ARG A 13 8.47 -17.43 32.12
CA ARG A 13 8.32 -18.34 30.97
C ARG A 13 6.86 -18.69 30.71
N VAL A 14 6.08 -18.97 31.76
CA VAL A 14 4.64 -19.25 31.63
C VAL A 14 3.89 -18.02 31.12
N VAL A 15 4.15 -16.85 31.70
CA VAL A 15 3.54 -15.59 31.24
C VAL A 15 3.93 -15.28 29.80
N GLY A 16 5.19 -15.47 29.43
CA GLY A 16 5.67 -15.29 28.06
C GLY A 16 4.99 -16.23 27.08
N ALA A 17 4.81 -17.51 27.44
CA ALA A 17 4.09 -18.47 26.62
C ALA A 17 2.61 -18.10 26.45
N LEU A 18 1.95 -17.64 27.51
CA LEU A 18 0.56 -17.15 27.44
C LEU A 18 0.45 -15.96 26.49
N VAL A 19 1.35 -14.97 26.61
CA VAL A 19 1.37 -13.81 25.71
C VAL A 19 1.64 -14.23 24.26
N LEU A 20 2.56 -15.15 24.04
CA LEU A 20 2.90 -15.64 22.70
C LEU A 20 1.73 -16.37 22.03
N ILE A 21 0.98 -17.17 22.78
CA ILE A 21 -0.13 -17.96 22.24
C ILE A 21 -1.40 -17.12 22.08
N PHE A 22 -1.74 -16.31 23.09
CA PHE A 22 -3.04 -15.64 23.15
C PHE A 22 -3.03 -14.19 22.67
N PHE A 23 -1.88 -13.59 22.38
CA PHE A 23 -1.85 -12.16 22.09
C PHE A 23 -0.91 -11.77 20.95
N LEU A 24 0.38 -12.13 21.06
CA LEU A 24 1.45 -11.50 20.28
C LEU A 24 1.27 -11.63 18.75
N PRO A 25 1.14 -12.83 18.17
CA PRO A 25 1.09 -12.97 16.71
C PRO A 25 -0.20 -12.37 16.13
N GLY A 26 -1.33 -12.51 16.83
CA GLY A 26 -2.61 -11.92 16.40
C GLY A 26 -2.61 -10.39 16.46
N PHE A 27 -2.11 -9.80 17.54
CA PHE A 27 -2.01 -8.34 17.67
C PHE A 27 -1.08 -7.72 16.63
N LEU A 28 0.05 -8.38 16.34
CA LEU A 28 0.98 -7.92 15.30
C LEU A 28 0.37 -8.05 13.90
N LEU A 29 -0.42 -9.10 13.65
CA LEU A 29 -1.15 -9.24 12.39
C LEU A 29 -2.20 -8.14 12.22
N VAL A 30 -2.97 -7.81 13.27
CA VAL A 30 -3.93 -6.70 13.22
C VAL A 30 -3.22 -5.38 12.90
N ASN A 31 -2.08 -5.09 13.54
CA ASN A 31 -1.30 -3.89 13.23
C ASN A 31 -0.70 -3.92 11.81
N ALA A 32 -0.41 -5.10 11.26
CA ALA A 32 0.03 -5.23 9.88
C ALA A 32 -1.11 -4.95 8.88
N LEU A 33 -2.31 -5.45 9.14
CA LEU A 33 -3.49 -5.21 8.30
C LEU A 33 -3.95 -3.75 8.38
N TYR A 34 -4.08 -3.24 9.60
CA TYR A 34 -4.61 -1.91 9.92
C TYR A 34 -3.54 -1.02 10.55
N PRO A 35 -2.60 -0.46 9.76
CA PRO A 35 -1.49 0.32 10.29
C PRO A 35 -1.93 1.67 10.87
N ARG A 36 -3.08 2.23 10.48
CA ARG A 36 -3.49 3.58 10.90
C ARG A 36 -4.43 3.55 12.09
N ARG A 37 -4.21 4.48 13.02
CA ARG A 37 -5.15 4.68 14.14
C ARG A 37 -6.50 5.18 13.61
N GLY A 38 -7.58 4.48 13.98
CA GLY A 38 -8.94 4.85 13.62
C GLY A 38 -9.47 4.28 12.29
N GLU A 39 -8.82 3.29 11.68
CA GLU A 39 -9.34 2.56 10.50
C GLU A 39 -10.50 1.61 10.83
N LEU A 40 -10.54 1.08 12.05
CA LEU A 40 -11.60 0.16 12.49
C LEU A 40 -12.78 0.94 13.07
N ASP A 41 -12.52 1.76 14.09
CA ASP A 41 -13.46 2.69 14.68
C ASP A 41 -12.68 3.79 15.40
N ARG A 42 -13.07 5.05 15.23
CA ARG A 42 -12.26 6.19 15.71
C ARG A 42 -12.28 6.32 17.24
N GLU A 43 -13.34 5.86 17.88
CA GLU A 43 -13.52 5.95 19.34
C GLU A 43 -12.96 4.73 20.09
N TYR A 44 -13.03 3.53 19.49
CA TYR A 44 -12.67 2.27 20.16
C TYR A 44 -11.54 1.48 19.49
N ASP A 45 -10.77 2.09 18.58
CA ASP A 45 -9.67 1.44 17.83
C ASP A 45 -8.75 0.58 18.71
N GLY A 46 -8.37 1.10 19.88
CA GLY A 46 -7.50 0.37 20.81
C GLY A 46 -8.13 -0.91 21.37
N LEU A 47 -9.42 -0.85 21.72
CA LEU A 47 -10.15 -2.01 22.26
C LEU A 47 -10.40 -3.04 21.16
N TYR A 48 -10.80 -2.60 19.96
CA TYR A 48 -11.00 -3.48 18.82
C TYR A 48 -9.70 -4.19 18.41
N ARG A 49 -8.58 -3.48 18.35
CA ARG A 49 -7.28 -4.10 18.06
C ARG A 49 -6.88 -5.12 19.11
N LEU A 50 -7.18 -4.86 20.37
CA LEU A 50 -6.89 -5.78 21.46
C LEU A 50 -7.75 -7.05 21.33
N THR A 51 -9.06 -6.91 21.18
CA THR A 51 -9.98 -8.06 21.11
C THR A 51 -9.78 -8.86 19.84
N LEU A 52 -9.67 -8.20 18.67
CA LEU A 52 -9.32 -8.85 17.41
C LEU A 52 -7.95 -9.52 17.49
N GLY A 53 -6.97 -8.86 18.12
CA GLY A 53 -5.64 -9.42 18.32
C GLY A 53 -5.67 -10.73 19.09
N ILE A 54 -6.44 -10.81 20.17
CA ILE A 54 -6.59 -12.04 20.97
C ILE A 54 -7.26 -13.14 20.14
N VAL A 55 -8.40 -12.85 19.52
CA VAL A 55 -9.14 -13.85 18.72
C VAL A 55 -8.28 -14.37 17.57
N LEU A 56 -7.59 -13.46 16.88
CA LEU A 56 -6.73 -13.81 15.76
C LEU A 56 -5.49 -14.59 16.19
N SER A 57 -4.97 -14.35 17.40
CA SER A 57 -3.84 -15.12 17.96
C SER A 57 -4.22 -16.58 18.21
N ILE A 58 -5.43 -16.82 18.72
CA ILE A 58 -5.97 -18.18 18.88
C ILE A 58 -6.12 -18.85 17.52
N ALA A 59 -6.71 -18.15 16.54
CA ALA A 59 -6.88 -18.67 15.18
C ALA A 59 -5.53 -19.03 14.53
N LEU A 60 -4.53 -18.15 14.64
CA LEU A 60 -3.19 -18.40 14.11
C LEU A 60 -2.50 -19.59 14.79
N THR A 61 -2.64 -19.72 16.10
CA THR A 61 -2.04 -20.85 16.85
C THR A 61 -2.65 -22.18 16.39
N VAL A 62 -3.97 -22.23 16.25
CA VAL A 62 -4.65 -23.43 15.76
C VAL A 62 -4.25 -23.72 14.31
N LEU A 63 -4.25 -22.73 13.43
CA LEU A 63 -3.85 -22.89 12.03
C LEU A 63 -2.41 -23.36 11.89
N TRP A 64 -1.49 -22.81 12.70
CA TRP A 64 -0.10 -23.24 12.72
C TRP A 64 0.05 -24.68 13.22
N SER A 65 -0.74 -25.07 14.22
CA SER A 65 -0.73 -26.44 14.75
C SER A 65 -1.24 -27.45 13.70
N PHE A 66 -2.28 -27.08 12.95
CA PHE A 66 -2.74 -27.86 11.80
C PHE A 66 -1.68 -27.95 10.70
N PHE A 67 -0.99 -26.84 10.40
CA PHE A 67 0.10 -26.83 9.44
C PHE A 67 1.23 -27.79 9.86
N LEU A 68 1.69 -27.73 11.11
CA LEU A 68 2.68 -28.66 11.64
C LEU A 68 2.20 -30.11 11.59
N ASN A 69 0.93 -30.37 11.93
CA ASN A 69 0.35 -31.70 11.86
C ASN A 69 0.30 -32.24 10.41
N SER A 70 0.08 -31.37 9.42
CA SER A 70 0.04 -31.75 8.00
C SER A 70 1.39 -32.23 7.46
N LEU A 71 2.50 -31.87 8.11
CA LEU A 71 3.84 -32.36 7.77
C LEU A 71 4.05 -33.83 8.15
N GLY A 72 3.09 -34.45 8.84
CA GLY A 72 3.10 -35.86 9.19
C GLY A 72 4.06 -36.20 10.33
N VAL A 73 4.53 -37.44 10.34
CA VAL A 73 5.48 -37.96 11.34
C VAL A 73 6.88 -37.93 10.74
N ASN A 74 7.85 -37.46 11.51
CA ASN A 74 9.24 -37.45 11.07
C ASN A 74 9.79 -38.88 11.02
N PRO A 75 10.31 -39.36 9.87
CA PRO A 75 10.77 -40.74 9.71
C PRO A 75 12.04 -41.08 10.52
N VAL A 76 12.72 -40.08 11.10
CA VAL A 76 13.94 -40.27 11.89
C VAL A 76 13.64 -40.39 13.39
N THR A 77 12.60 -39.72 13.88
CA THR A 77 12.29 -39.63 15.31
C THR A 77 10.97 -40.30 15.68
N ASP A 78 10.16 -40.75 14.72
CA ASP A 78 8.82 -41.31 14.90
C ASP A 78 7.85 -40.42 15.72
N LEU A 79 8.17 -39.13 15.82
CA LEU A 79 7.37 -38.11 16.50
C LEU A 79 6.77 -37.15 15.47
N GLY A 80 5.56 -36.65 15.77
CA GLY A 80 4.92 -35.60 14.99
C GLY A 80 5.60 -34.23 15.17
N PHE A 81 5.42 -33.34 14.21
CA PHE A 81 6.02 -31.99 14.26
C PHE A 81 5.32 -31.02 15.23
N VAL A 82 4.20 -31.43 15.84
CA VAL A 82 3.46 -30.66 16.85
C VAL A 82 4.15 -30.80 18.21
N VAL A 83 5.31 -30.18 18.33
CA VAL A 83 6.10 -30.08 19.56
C VAL A 83 6.22 -28.63 20.01
N ASP A 84 6.40 -28.43 21.31
CA ASP A 84 6.47 -27.12 21.97
C ASP A 84 7.48 -26.17 21.31
N VAL A 85 8.67 -26.66 20.97
CA VAL A 85 9.72 -25.88 20.31
C VAL A 85 9.29 -25.40 18.92
N ASN A 86 8.63 -26.25 18.13
CA ASN A 86 8.20 -25.92 16.76
C ASN A 86 7.03 -24.94 16.76
N ILE A 87 6.11 -25.09 17.71
CA ILE A 87 5.00 -24.16 17.89
C ILE A 87 5.56 -22.80 18.31
N ALA A 88 6.42 -22.74 19.33
CA ALA A 88 7.01 -21.50 19.81
C ALA A 88 7.85 -20.80 18.71
N ALA A 89 8.71 -21.55 18.01
CA ALA A 89 9.53 -21.01 16.93
C ALA A 89 8.68 -20.47 15.78
N GLY A 90 7.62 -21.20 15.40
CA GLY A 90 6.71 -20.76 14.34
C GLY A 90 5.91 -19.52 14.69
N LEU A 91 5.36 -19.45 15.90
CA LEU A 91 4.62 -18.27 16.38
C LEU A 91 5.53 -17.05 16.51
N LEU A 92 6.77 -17.22 16.99
CA LEU A 92 7.77 -16.14 17.03
C LEU A 92 8.17 -15.70 15.61
N GLY A 93 8.33 -16.64 14.68
CA GLY A 93 8.61 -16.35 13.27
C GLY A 93 7.49 -15.56 12.62
N LEU A 94 6.24 -16.00 12.79
CA LEU A 94 5.05 -15.28 12.30
C LEU A 94 4.93 -13.89 12.93
N ALA A 95 5.13 -13.77 14.24
CA ALA A 95 5.17 -12.49 14.93
C ALA A 95 6.23 -11.55 14.33
N GLY A 96 7.44 -12.06 14.08
CA GLY A 96 8.51 -11.29 13.44
C GLY A 96 8.14 -10.82 12.02
N VAL A 97 7.53 -11.70 11.21
CA VAL A 97 7.05 -11.36 9.86
C VAL A 97 5.96 -10.29 9.91
N PHE A 98 4.94 -10.45 10.76
CA PHE A 98 3.86 -9.48 10.89
C PHE A 98 4.36 -8.14 11.44
N PHE A 99 5.31 -8.16 12.37
CA PHE A 99 5.98 -6.96 12.83
C PHE A 99 6.71 -6.25 11.68
N ALA A 100 7.47 -6.97 10.86
CA ALA A 100 8.18 -6.41 9.71
C ALA A 100 7.22 -5.80 8.68
N ILE A 101 6.11 -6.48 8.37
CA ILE A 101 5.06 -5.99 7.46
C ILE A 101 4.39 -4.73 8.05
N GLY A 102 3.97 -4.78 9.31
CA GLY A 102 3.35 -3.65 9.99
C GLY A 102 4.29 -2.46 10.09
N TRP A 103 5.58 -2.69 10.32
CA TRP A 103 6.59 -1.63 10.29
C TRP A 103 6.76 -1.04 8.89
N TRP A 104 6.84 -1.87 7.84
CA TRP A 104 6.87 -1.39 6.45
C TRP A 104 5.64 -0.58 6.05
N ARG A 105 4.47 -0.93 6.59
CA ARG A 105 3.22 -0.19 6.39
C ARG A 105 3.04 1.02 7.33
N GLY A 106 4.01 1.33 8.19
CA GLY A 106 3.97 2.52 9.06
C GLY A 106 3.11 2.37 10.33
N ALA A 107 2.79 1.15 10.76
CA ALA A 107 1.96 0.89 11.94
C ALA A 107 2.57 1.33 13.28
N TYR A 108 3.89 1.55 13.32
CA TYR A 108 4.65 1.82 14.54
C TYR A 108 5.36 3.18 14.51
N PRO A 109 4.63 4.32 14.56
CA PRO A 109 5.24 5.66 14.52
C PRO A 109 6.14 5.95 15.74
N ARG A 110 6.00 5.19 16.84
CA ARG A 110 6.92 5.28 17.99
C ARG A 110 8.34 4.83 17.66
N LEU A 111 8.54 3.97 16.66
CA LEU A 111 9.87 3.55 16.21
C LEU A 111 10.66 4.72 15.60
N ALA A 112 9.98 5.74 15.05
CA ALA A 112 10.63 6.95 14.56
C ALA A 112 11.34 7.75 15.66
N ARG A 113 10.94 7.57 16.94
CA ARG A 113 11.62 8.18 18.09
C ARG A 113 12.92 7.47 18.45
N VAL A 114 13.07 6.21 18.07
CA VAL A 114 14.28 5.42 18.33
C VAL A 114 15.34 5.75 17.29
N HIS A 115 14.95 5.84 16.02
CA HIS A 115 15.86 6.25 14.95
C HIS A 115 15.10 6.83 13.75
N PRO A 116 15.55 7.95 13.14
CA PRO A 116 14.85 8.62 12.04
C PRO A 116 14.70 7.73 10.78
N ALA A 117 15.64 6.81 10.53
CA ALA A 117 15.53 5.85 9.42
C ALA A 117 14.40 4.81 9.59
N LEU A 118 13.83 4.67 10.79
CA LEU A 118 12.69 3.77 11.05
C LEU A 118 11.34 4.47 10.83
N ALA A 119 11.34 5.78 10.54
CA ALA A 119 10.14 6.53 10.25
C ALA A 119 9.54 6.07 8.91
N ARG A 120 8.34 5.51 8.98
CA ARG A 120 7.54 5.17 7.80
C ARG A 120 6.15 5.77 7.99
N MET A 121 5.69 6.49 6.99
CA MET A 121 4.33 7.05 6.99
C MET A 121 3.37 5.99 6.44
N PRO A 122 2.22 5.77 7.10
CA PRO A 122 1.23 4.85 6.58
C PRO A 122 0.63 5.40 5.27
N PRO A 123 0.40 4.54 4.26
CA PRO A 123 -0.10 4.97 2.95
C PRO A 123 -1.45 5.72 3.10
N PRO A 124 -1.72 6.79 2.31
CA PRO A 124 -2.96 7.58 2.35
C PRO A 124 -4.20 6.70 2.32
N ALA A 125 -5.19 6.98 3.18
CA ALA A 125 -6.46 6.26 3.16
C ALA A 125 -7.22 6.63 1.89
N ALA A 126 -8.02 5.69 1.37
CA ALA A 126 -9.00 6.00 0.34
C ALA A 126 -10.04 6.97 0.94
N GLY A 127 -9.85 8.28 0.69
CA GLY A 127 -10.66 9.36 1.26
C GLY A 127 -9.87 10.43 2.04
N ASP A 128 -8.54 10.30 2.18
CA ASP A 128 -7.73 11.39 2.72
C ASP A 128 -7.81 12.61 1.79
N LEU A 129 -8.26 13.76 2.32
CA LEU A 129 -8.36 15.02 1.59
C LEU A 129 -7.05 15.39 0.90
N PHE A 130 -5.91 15.12 1.53
CA PHE A 130 -4.59 15.36 0.96
C PHE A 130 -4.27 14.46 -0.25
N ALA A 131 -4.75 13.21 -0.25
CA ALA A 131 -4.60 12.31 -1.39
C ALA A 131 -5.59 12.62 -2.52
N ALA A 132 -6.74 13.23 -2.19
CA ALA A 132 -7.63 13.84 -3.18
C ALA A 132 -7.00 15.11 -3.76
N GLU A 133 -6.36 15.94 -2.94
CA GLU A 133 -5.70 17.18 -3.35
C GLU A 133 -4.46 16.93 -4.23
N ASP A 134 -3.62 15.94 -3.90
CA ASP A 134 -2.49 15.53 -4.74
C ASP A 134 -2.94 14.96 -6.10
N ARG A 135 -4.06 14.22 -6.11
CA ARG A 135 -4.66 13.71 -7.35
C ARG A 135 -5.23 14.85 -8.18
N ASP A 136 -6.01 15.75 -7.58
CA ASP A 136 -6.57 16.92 -8.27
C ASP A 136 -5.46 17.86 -8.78
N HIS A 137 -4.36 18.01 -8.04
CA HIS A 137 -3.18 18.76 -8.47
C HIS A 137 -2.53 18.15 -9.72
N LYS A 138 -2.28 16.83 -9.72
CA LYS A 138 -1.72 16.13 -10.89
C LYS A 138 -2.63 16.23 -12.11
N VAL A 139 -3.94 16.05 -11.93
CA VAL A 139 -4.93 16.18 -13.00
C VAL A 139 -4.97 17.61 -13.53
N ARG A 140 -4.93 18.62 -12.65
CA ARG A 140 -4.90 20.04 -13.04
C ARG A 140 -3.64 20.40 -13.82
N LEU A 141 -2.47 19.91 -13.40
CA LEU A 141 -1.22 20.06 -14.15
C LEU A 141 -1.34 19.42 -15.54
N ARG A 142 -1.90 18.21 -15.61
CA ARG A 142 -2.09 17.51 -16.89
C ARG A 142 -3.05 18.25 -17.83
N LEU A 143 -4.13 18.82 -17.31
CA LEU A 143 -5.05 19.66 -18.08
C LEU A 143 -4.37 20.94 -18.61
N LEU A 144 -3.49 21.56 -17.80
CA LEU A 144 -2.71 22.72 -18.24
C LEU A 144 -1.71 22.34 -19.35
N GLU A 145 -1.01 21.21 -19.22
CA GLU A 145 -0.13 20.67 -20.26
C GLU A 145 -0.90 20.42 -21.57
N LEU A 146 -2.04 19.73 -21.49
CA LEU A 146 -2.86 19.44 -22.66
C LEU A 146 -3.43 20.72 -23.29
N ALA A 147 -3.86 21.71 -22.49
CA ALA A 147 -4.35 22.99 -22.98
C ALA A 147 -3.25 23.81 -23.70
N THR A 148 -2.03 23.80 -23.16
CA THR A 148 -0.89 24.49 -23.79
C THR A 148 -0.45 23.80 -25.07
N GLU A 149 -0.42 22.46 -25.11
CA GLU A 149 -0.12 21.69 -26.33
C GLU A 149 -1.22 21.91 -27.40
N ARG A 150 -2.50 21.98 -27.00
CA ARG A 150 -3.62 22.32 -27.90
C ARG A 150 -3.44 23.68 -28.56
N GLU A 151 -3.11 24.71 -27.78
CA GLU A 151 -2.91 26.07 -28.32
C GLU A 151 -1.68 26.13 -29.24
N ARG A 152 -0.60 25.42 -28.90
CA ARG A 152 0.58 25.30 -29.75
C ARG A 152 0.24 24.66 -31.10
N LEU A 153 -0.45 23.52 -31.12
CA LEU A 153 -0.85 22.84 -32.35
C LEU A 153 -1.76 23.71 -33.22
N ARG A 154 -2.68 24.47 -32.61
CA ARG A 154 -3.52 25.44 -33.33
C ARG A 154 -2.71 26.55 -33.98
N ARG A 155 -1.66 27.04 -33.33
CA ARG A 155 -0.73 28.02 -33.93
C ARG A 155 0.05 27.42 -35.08
N GLU A 156 0.60 26.22 -34.92
CA GLU A 156 1.35 25.51 -35.97
C GLU A 156 0.49 25.27 -37.22
N ILE A 157 -0.79 24.90 -37.05
CA ILE A 157 -1.75 24.75 -38.16
C ILE A 157 -1.98 26.09 -38.87
N ARG A 158 -2.26 27.17 -38.11
CA ARG A 158 -2.49 28.51 -38.69
C ARG A 158 -1.27 29.03 -39.43
N ASP A 159 -0.06 28.80 -38.90
CA ASP A 159 1.19 29.21 -39.52
C ASP A 159 1.48 28.42 -40.80
N ALA A 160 1.23 27.11 -40.78
CA ALA A 160 1.34 26.27 -41.97
C ALA A 160 0.35 26.74 -43.06
N GLU A 161 -0.92 26.97 -42.72
CA GLU A 161 -1.93 27.47 -43.64
C GLU A 161 -1.59 28.86 -44.20
N ARG A 162 -1.06 29.76 -43.37
CA ARG A 162 -0.61 31.09 -43.81
C ARG A 162 0.56 30.99 -44.79
N ARG A 163 1.54 30.12 -44.54
CA ARG A 163 2.71 29.92 -45.41
C ARG A 163 2.34 29.22 -46.71
N MET A 164 1.37 28.30 -46.71
CA MET A 164 0.83 27.68 -47.92
C MET A 164 0.27 28.71 -48.90
N ARG A 165 -0.43 29.74 -48.41
CA ARG A 165 -1.02 30.80 -49.25
C ARG A 165 0.02 31.69 -49.97
N LEU A 166 1.27 31.70 -49.50
CA LEU A 166 2.33 32.60 -49.99
C LEU A 166 3.35 31.91 -50.90
N GLN A 167 3.23 30.60 -51.14
CA GLN A 167 4.28 29.78 -51.76
C GLN A 167 3.82 29.09 -53.05
N SER A 168 4.78 28.75 -53.92
CA SER A 168 4.58 27.99 -55.16
C SER A 168 4.12 26.54 -54.90
N SER A 169 3.55 25.88 -55.91
CA SER A 169 2.89 24.56 -55.77
C SER A 169 3.77 23.48 -55.12
N ASP A 170 5.07 23.45 -55.42
CA ASP A 170 5.99 22.45 -54.87
C ASP A 170 6.30 22.68 -53.38
N ALA A 171 6.34 23.94 -52.95
CA ALA A 171 6.53 24.29 -51.54
C ALA A 171 5.25 24.12 -50.71
N GLN A 172 4.06 24.15 -51.33
CA GLN A 172 2.78 23.92 -50.65
C GLN A 172 2.67 22.49 -50.12
N ALA A 173 3.15 21.49 -50.86
CA ALA A 173 3.07 20.09 -50.45
C ALA A 173 3.81 19.81 -49.12
N HIS A 174 4.90 20.54 -48.83
CA HIS A 174 5.62 20.43 -47.57
C HIS A 174 4.78 20.92 -46.37
N TYR A 175 4.17 22.10 -46.51
CA TYR A 175 3.33 22.68 -45.46
C TYR A 175 1.99 21.95 -45.30
N GLU A 176 1.48 21.33 -46.36
CA GLU A 176 0.30 20.49 -46.31
C GLU A 176 0.51 19.26 -45.42
N ARG A 177 1.63 18.54 -45.61
CA ARG A 177 2.00 17.40 -44.74
C ARG A 177 2.19 17.83 -43.29
N ALA A 178 2.79 19.00 -43.06
CA ALA A 178 2.96 19.54 -41.71
C ALA A 178 1.62 19.87 -41.03
N ARG A 179 0.69 20.51 -41.76
CA ARG A 179 -0.68 20.79 -41.31
C ARG A 179 -1.42 19.49 -40.96
N ASP A 180 -1.37 18.50 -41.83
CA ASP A 180 -2.13 17.25 -41.64
C ASP A 180 -1.61 16.45 -40.45
N LYS A 181 -0.28 16.42 -40.25
CA LYS A 181 0.34 15.85 -39.05
C LYS A 181 -0.11 16.58 -37.78
N ALA A 182 -0.11 17.92 -37.79
CA ALA A 182 -0.55 18.71 -36.64
C ALA A 182 -2.05 18.54 -36.35
N ARG A 183 -2.89 18.42 -37.38
CA ARG A 183 -4.34 18.11 -37.24
C ARG A 183 -4.57 16.72 -36.65
N ALA A 184 -3.83 15.71 -37.10
CA ALA A 184 -3.93 14.36 -36.54
C ALA A 184 -3.55 14.33 -35.06
N ARG A 185 -2.48 15.05 -34.68
CA ARG A 185 -2.06 15.17 -33.28
C ARG A 185 -3.08 15.93 -32.44
N LEU A 186 -3.67 17.01 -32.97
CA LEU A 186 -4.72 17.76 -32.30
C LEU A 186 -5.94 16.88 -32.00
N LYS A 187 -6.36 16.05 -32.95
CA LYS A 187 -7.48 15.12 -32.78
C LYS A 187 -7.20 14.09 -31.67
N ALA A 188 -6.01 13.50 -31.66
CA ALA A 188 -5.61 12.56 -30.60
C ALA A 188 -5.59 13.23 -29.21
N LEU A 189 -5.14 14.48 -29.13
CA LEU A 189 -5.12 15.27 -27.90
C LEU A 189 -6.54 15.60 -27.42
N GLU A 190 -7.46 15.96 -28.32
CA GLU A 190 -8.86 16.21 -27.98
C GLU A 190 -9.56 14.93 -27.49
N GLU A 191 -9.20 13.76 -28.01
CA GLU A 191 -9.66 12.46 -27.48
C GLU A 191 -9.10 12.18 -26.07
N GLU A 192 -7.83 12.50 -25.80
CA GLU A 192 -7.22 12.38 -24.46
C GLU A 192 -7.90 13.33 -23.45
N LEU A 193 -8.16 14.58 -23.84
CA LEU A 193 -8.90 15.54 -23.02
C LEU A 193 -10.31 15.04 -22.69
N ARG A 194 -11.05 14.53 -23.69
CA ARG A 194 -12.41 14.04 -23.49
C ARG A 194 -12.45 12.87 -22.51
N LYS A 195 -11.52 11.92 -22.62
CA LYS A 195 -11.40 10.80 -21.67
C LYS A 195 -11.12 11.29 -20.25
N LEU A 196 -10.23 12.27 -20.10
CA LEU A 196 -9.89 12.83 -18.78
C LEU A 196 -11.09 13.58 -18.15
N GLU A 197 -11.90 14.25 -18.97
CA GLU A 197 -13.14 14.91 -18.54
C GLU A 197 -14.25 13.91 -18.16
N GLU A 198 -14.41 12.83 -18.94
CA GLU A 198 -15.35 11.73 -18.67
C GLU A 198 -14.99 11.00 -17.36
N GLU A 199 -13.71 10.70 -17.13
CA GLU A 199 -13.22 10.12 -15.87
C GLU A 199 -13.54 11.01 -14.67
N ARG A 200 -13.36 12.32 -14.79
CA ARG A 200 -13.68 13.28 -13.71
C ARG A 200 -15.17 13.40 -13.43
N ALA A 201 -16.01 13.32 -14.47
CA ALA A 201 -17.46 13.35 -14.32
C ALA A 201 -17.97 12.09 -13.59
N ALA A 202 -17.34 10.94 -13.80
CA ALA A 202 -17.66 9.69 -13.12
C ALA A 202 -17.19 9.64 -11.65
N GLU A 203 -16.18 10.44 -11.27
CA GLU A 203 -15.74 10.56 -9.87
C GLU A 203 -16.62 11.49 -9.01
N LEU A 204 -17.43 12.35 -9.64
CA LEU A 204 -18.27 13.35 -8.96
C LEU A 204 -19.73 12.89 -8.72
N TYR A 205 -20.14 11.74 -9.25
CA TYR A 205 -21.48 11.14 -9.12
C TYR A 205 -21.40 9.72 -8.57
#